data_AF-A0A3P7LXT0-F1
#
_entry.id   AF-A0A3P7LXT0-F1
#
_cell.length_a   1.000
_cell.length_b   1.000
_cell.length_c   1.000
_cell.angle_alpha   90.00
_cell.angle_beta   90.00
_cell.angle_gamma   90.00
#
_symmetry.space_group_name_H-M   'P 1'
#
loop_
_entity.id
_entity.type
_entity.pdbx_description
1 polymer ?
#
loop_
_entity_poly.entity_id
_entity_poly.type
_entity_poly.pdbx_seq_one_letter_code
_entity_poly.pdbx_strand_id
1 'polypeptide(L)'
;MIEYDNSHVFTVQFFRGSAIARIVGNNTKLYPNDFEEIVRMWVVPKKFEQRKSSFQVFEEMVDGQKLSEIINTRHENTKYLPGKQLPDNVIAVPDLVESCEDANILIFVVPHQFVRNICRQLVGKIGSDVQAISLIK
;
A
#
# COMPACT_ATOMS: atom_id res chain seq x y z
N MET A 1 28.78 -4.53 16.58
CA MET A 1 28.52 -3.48 15.59
C MET A 1 27.16 -3.83 15.02
N ILE A 2 26.12 -3.07 15.37
CA ILE A 2 24.79 -3.27 14.79
C ILE A 2 24.85 -2.51 13.46
N GLU A 3 24.81 -3.20 12.34
CA GLU A 3 24.57 -2.56 11.04
C GLU A 3 23.19 -1.92 11.12
N TYR A 4 23.16 -0.58 11.10
CA TYR A 4 21.92 0.12 10.80
C TYR A 4 21.69 -0.11 9.31
N ASP A 5 20.75 -0.99 8.99
CA ASP A 5 20.19 -1.05 7.66
C ASP A 5 19.48 0.29 7.41
N ASN A 6 20.14 1.16 6.64
CA ASN A 6 19.61 2.48 6.28
C ASN A 6 18.59 2.39 5.13
N SER A 7 18.23 1.18 4.70
CA SER A 7 17.26 0.99 3.64
C SER A 7 15.87 1.38 4.15
N HIS A 8 15.33 2.52 3.67
CA HIS A 8 13.97 2.86 4.04
C HIS A 8 12.97 1.99 3.27
N VAL A 9 12.19 1.22 4.03
CA VAL A 9 11.03 0.48 3.51
C VAL A 9 9.87 1.47 3.33
N PHE A 10 9.31 1.52 2.12
CA PHE A 10 8.11 2.30 1.83
C PHE A 10 6.85 1.43 1.89
N THR A 11 5.87 1.93 2.61
CA THR A 11 4.49 1.49 2.45
C THR A 11 3.62 2.63 1.95
N VAL A 12 2.86 2.34 0.90
CA VAL A 12 1.98 3.31 0.27
C VAL A 12 0.54 2.80 0.39
N GLN A 13 -0.30 3.54 1.12
CA GLN A 13 -1.67 3.11 1.45
C GLN A 13 -2.69 3.76 0.50
N PHE A 14 -3.52 2.96 -0.21
CA PHE A 14 -4.40 3.49 -1.25
C PHE A 14 -5.83 2.99 -1.32
N PHE A 15 -6.70 3.95 -1.65
CA PHE A 15 -7.93 3.72 -2.41
C PHE A 15 -7.78 4.09 -3.91
N ARG A 16 -6.82 4.98 -4.29
CA ARG A 16 -6.74 5.57 -5.65
C ARG A 16 -5.36 6.06 -6.17
N GLY A 17 -4.26 5.92 -5.45
CA GLY A 17 -3.02 6.60 -5.84
C GLY A 17 -1.94 5.71 -6.44
N SER A 18 -2.32 4.74 -7.26
CA SER A 18 -1.41 3.99 -8.13
C SER A 18 -0.39 4.88 -8.88
N ALA A 19 -0.75 6.16 -9.15
CA ALA A 19 0.18 7.14 -9.72
C ALA A 19 1.39 7.44 -8.82
N ILE A 20 1.21 7.64 -7.50
CA ILE A 20 2.35 7.87 -6.60
C ILE A 20 3.08 6.57 -6.28
N ALA A 21 2.39 5.42 -6.25
CA ALA A 21 3.06 4.10 -6.21
C ALA A 21 4.04 3.94 -7.39
N ARG A 22 3.63 4.33 -8.59
CA ARG A 22 4.48 4.34 -9.78
C ARG A 22 5.67 5.28 -9.65
N ILE A 23 5.49 6.47 -9.11
CA ILE A 23 6.59 7.43 -8.93
C ILE A 23 7.57 6.91 -7.89
N VAL A 24 7.09 6.47 -6.73
CA VAL A 24 7.92 5.95 -5.63
C VAL A 24 8.68 4.71 -6.08
N GLY A 25 8.01 3.73 -6.71
CA GLY A 25 8.66 2.51 -7.21
C GLY A 25 9.76 2.78 -8.24
N ASN A 26 9.61 3.79 -9.10
CA ASN A 26 10.70 4.18 -10.00
C ASN A 26 11.85 4.86 -9.24
N ASN A 27 11.55 5.69 -8.25
CA ASN A 27 12.58 6.38 -7.47
C ASN A 27 13.40 5.41 -6.61
N THR A 28 12.78 4.43 -5.95
CA THR A 28 13.54 3.48 -5.11
C THR A 28 14.57 2.68 -5.92
N LYS A 29 14.24 2.32 -7.17
CA LYS A 29 15.20 1.71 -8.11
C LYS A 29 16.37 2.63 -8.48
N LEU A 30 16.16 3.94 -8.50
CA LEU A 30 17.20 4.92 -8.87
C LEU A 30 18.16 5.22 -7.71
N TYR A 31 17.74 5.00 -6.47
CA TYR A 31 18.50 5.30 -5.26
C TYR A 31 18.59 4.08 -4.32
N PRO A 32 19.20 2.96 -4.76
CA PRO A 32 19.24 1.71 -4.01
C PRO A 32 20.12 1.77 -2.74
N ASN A 33 20.96 2.79 -2.60
CA ASN A 33 21.75 3.01 -1.38
C ASN A 33 20.96 3.76 -0.29
N ASP A 34 19.84 4.39 -0.67
CA ASP A 34 19.02 5.20 0.23
C ASP A 34 17.69 4.51 0.56
N PHE A 35 17.18 3.65 -0.35
CA PHE A 35 15.85 3.06 -0.24
C PHE A 35 15.86 1.57 -0.55
N GLU A 36 15.02 0.81 0.15
CA GLU A 36 14.69 -0.54 -0.29
C GLU A 36 13.99 -0.47 -1.66
N GLU A 37 14.37 -1.37 -2.56
CA GLU A 37 13.77 -1.41 -3.87
C GLU A 37 12.27 -1.72 -3.77
N ILE A 38 11.86 -2.65 -2.91
CA ILE A 38 10.46 -3.10 -2.81
C ILE A 38 9.59 -2.01 -2.18
N VAL A 39 8.50 -1.67 -2.89
CA VAL A 39 7.48 -0.74 -2.42
C VAL A 39 6.20 -1.51 -2.17
N ARG A 40 5.79 -1.63 -0.91
CA ARG A 40 4.53 -2.30 -0.55
C ARG A 40 3.36 -1.35 -0.75
N MET A 41 2.35 -1.81 -1.46
CA MET A 41 1.15 -1.05 -1.79
C MET A 41 -0.07 -1.72 -1.17
N TRP A 42 -0.67 -1.09 -0.16
CA TRP A 42 -1.88 -1.64 0.45
C TRP A 42 -3.08 -1.46 -0.49
N VAL A 43 -3.73 -2.58 -0.85
CA VAL A 43 -4.95 -2.61 -1.65
C VAL A 43 -6.16 -2.78 -0.75
N VAL A 44 -6.94 -1.70 -0.59
CA VAL A 44 -8.09 -1.68 0.31
C VAL A 44 -9.12 -2.76 -0.07
N PRO A 45 -9.49 -3.65 0.86
CA PRO A 45 -10.52 -4.64 0.59
C PRO A 45 -11.91 -4.00 0.47
N LYS A 46 -12.77 -4.63 -0.33
CA LYS A 46 -14.19 -4.24 -0.46
C LYS A 46 -14.96 -4.74 0.76
N LYS A 47 -15.65 -3.79 1.37
CA LYS A 47 -16.63 -4.03 2.42
C LYS A 47 -17.98 -4.29 1.75
N PHE A 48 -18.44 -5.55 1.72
CA PHE A 48 -19.80 -5.85 1.27
C PHE A 48 -20.77 -5.49 2.40
N GLU A 49 -21.69 -4.59 2.12
CA GLU A 49 -22.83 -4.32 2.98
C GLU A 49 -24.06 -4.88 2.26
N GLN A 50 -24.72 -5.91 2.82
CA GLN A 50 -26.18 -6.02 2.71
C GLN A 50 -26.88 -7.17 3.44
N ARG A 51 -26.23 -8.13 4.13
CA ARG A 51 -27.00 -9.16 4.85
C ARG A 51 -26.42 -9.53 6.22
N LYS A 52 -27.02 -8.91 7.26
CA LYS A 52 -27.09 -9.34 8.67
C LYS A 52 -25.77 -9.48 9.46
N SER A 53 -25.67 -8.68 10.53
CA SER A 53 -24.90 -8.85 11.80
C SER A 53 -23.41 -9.27 11.79
N SER A 54 -22.81 -9.59 10.64
CA SER A 54 -21.39 -9.96 10.54
C SER A 54 -20.80 -9.32 9.30
N PHE A 55 -19.88 -8.39 9.53
CA PHE A 55 -19.17 -7.70 8.49
C PHE A 55 -18.01 -8.56 8.00
N GLN A 56 -18.12 -9.13 6.81
CA GLN A 56 -17.03 -9.87 6.18
C GLN A 56 -16.24 -8.95 5.25
N VAL A 57 -14.93 -8.91 5.44
CA VAL A 57 -13.99 -8.16 4.60
C VAL A 57 -13.52 -9.09 3.50
N PHE A 58 -13.74 -8.70 2.25
CA PHE A 58 -13.27 -9.46 1.08
C PHE A 58 -12.32 -8.60 0.26
N GLU A 59 -11.31 -9.22 -0.34
CA GLU A 59 -10.45 -8.53 -1.31
C GLU A 59 -11.29 -7.93 -2.45
N GLU A 60 -10.80 -6.84 -3.02
CA GLU A 60 -11.50 -6.21 -4.14
C GLU A 60 -11.39 -7.10 -5.39
N MET A 61 -12.53 -7.45 -5.97
CA MET A 61 -12.60 -8.28 -7.18
C MET A 61 -12.81 -7.41 -8.43
N VAL A 62 -12.09 -7.73 -9.51
CA VAL A 62 -12.24 -7.17 -10.86
C VAL A 62 -12.27 -8.33 -11.85
N ASP A 63 -13.35 -8.44 -12.62
CA ASP A 63 -13.56 -9.51 -13.62
C ASP A 63 -13.31 -10.93 -13.07
N GLY A 64 -13.72 -11.17 -11.82
CA GLY A 64 -13.58 -12.47 -11.16
C GLY A 64 -12.20 -12.77 -10.56
N GLN A 65 -11.24 -11.83 -10.62
CA GLN A 65 -9.91 -11.97 -10.02
C GLN A 65 -9.70 -10.91 -8.93
N LYS A 66 -8.84 -11.22 -7.94
CA LYS A 66 -8.47 -10.25 -6.90
C LYS A 66 -7.61 -9.14 -7.51
N LEU A 67 -7.90 -7.90 -7.15
CA LEU A 67 -7.19 -6.74 -7.67
C LEU A 67 -5.70 -6.76 -7.27
N SER A 68 -5.38 -7.22 -6.06
CA SER A 68 -4.01 -7.45 -5.60
C SER A 68 -3.25 -8.40 -6.53
N GLU A 69 -3.85 -9.53 -6.89
CA GLU A 69 -3.27 -10.51 -7.83
C GLU A 69 -3.14 -9.95 -9.24
N ILE A 70 -4.14 -9.21 -9.75
CA ILE A 70 -4.05 -8.54 -11.06
C ILE A 70 -2.87 -7.56 -11.07
N ILE A 71 -2.72 -6.76 -10.00
CA ILE A 71 -1.63 -5.81 -9.89
C ILE A 71 -0.28 -6.54 -9.84
N ASN A 72 -0.14 -7.59 -9.04
CA ASN A 72 1.13 -8.30 -8.91
C ASN A 72 1.52 -9.10 -10.16
N THR A 73 0.55 -9.53 -10.97
CA THR A 73 0.80 -10.33 -12.18
C THR A 73 0.95 -9.49 -13.44
N ARG A 74 0.12 -8.45 -13.58
CA ARG A 74 0.11 -7.59 -14.78
C ARG A 74 0.89 -6.31 -14.58
N HIS A 75 1.30 -6.00 -13.35
CA HIS A 75 1.85 -4.71 -12.95
C HIS A 75 0.97 -3.57 -13.42
N GLU A 76 -0.35 -3.70 -13.27
CA GLU A 76 -1.32 -2.68 -13.68
C GLU A 76 -2.50 -2.66 -12.71
N ASN A 77 -2.85 -1.47 -12.23
CA ASN A 77 -4.12 -1.28 -11.54
C ASN A 77 -5.20 -0.94 -12.57
N THR A 78 -5.72 -1.97 -13.24
CA THR A 78 -6.67 -1.87 -14.37
C THR A 78 -7.95 -1.10 -14.03
N LYS A 79 -8.31 -1.02 -12.74
CA LYS A 79 -9.50 -0.31 -12.26
C LYS A 79 -9.26 1.16 -11.98
N TYR A 80 -8.18 1.50 -11.28
CA TYR A 80 -7.96 2.86 -10.76
C TYR A 80 -6.91 3.65 -11.55
N LEU A 81 -6.09 2.99 -12.37
CA LEU A 81 -5.11 3.63 -13.25
C LEU A 81 -4.94 2.82 -14.56
N PRO A 82 -5.99 2.72 -15.39
CA PRO A 82 -5.98 1.90 -16.60
C PRO A 82 -4.95 2.39 -17.63
N GLY A 83 -4.29 1.45 -18.31
CA GLY A 83 -3.31 1.69 -19.36
C GLY A 83 -1.95 2.18 -18.87
N LYS A 84 -1.66 2.11 -17.57
CA LYS A 84 -0.39 2.56 -16.97
C LYS A 84 0.23 1.46 -16.13
N GLN A 85 1.36 0.93 -16.61
CA GLN A 85 2.16 -0.02 -15.85
C GLN A 85 2.70 0.59 -14.55
N LEU A 86 2.64 -0.19 -13.48
CA LEU A 86 3.41 0.01 -12.26
C LEU A 86 4.80 -0.63 -12.45
N PRO A 87 5.83 -0.14 -11.77
CA PRO A 87 7.11 -0.82 -11.67
C PRO A 87 6.94 -2.22 -11.04
N ASP A 88 7.82 -3.15 -11.41
CA ASP A 88 7.80 -4.56 -10.97
C ASP A 88 8.10 -4.73 -9.46
N ASN A 89 8.83 -3.79 -8.87
CA ASN A 89 9.09 -3.70 -7.45
C ASN A 89 7.93 -3.13 -6.61
N VAL A 90 6.81 -2.76 -7.24
CA VAL A 90 5.59 -2.37 -6.52
C VAL A 90 4.73 -3.62 -6.27
N ILE A 91 4.63 -4.02 -5.01
CA ILE A 91 3.92 -5.23 -4.59
C ILE A 91 2.60 -4.85 -3.90
N ALA A 92 1.49 -5.27 -4.49
CA ALA A 92 0.18 -5.15 -3.88
C ALA A 92 0.00 -6.14 -2.73
N VAL A 93 -0.30 -5.61 -1.54
CA VAL A 93 -0.53 -6.36 -0.30
C VAL A 93 -1.96 -6.09 0.17
N PRO A 94 -2.80 -7.11 0.39
CA PRO A 94 -4.19 -6.91 0.78
C PRO A 94 -4.38 -6.60 2.27
N ASP A 95 -3.49 -7.10 3.13
CA ASP A 95 -3.52 -6.83 4.56
C ASP A 95 -2.81 -5.51 4.91
N LEU A 96 -3.47 -4.70 5.76
CA LEU A 96 -2.94 -3.39 6.14
C LEU A 96 -1.70 -3.51 7.02
N VAL A 97 -1.71 -4.42 7.99
CA VAL A 97 -0.62 -4.56 8.96
C VAL A 97 0.60 -5.14 8.26
N GLU A 98 0.42 -6.21 7.49
CA GLU A 98 1.47 -6.82 6.65
C GLU A 98 2.07 -5.79 5.69
N SER A 99 1.24 -4.95 5.06
CA SER A 99 1.77 -3.92 4.16
C SER A 99 2.70 -2.93 4.84
N CYS A 100 2.51 -2.69 6.15
CA CYS A 100 3.26 -1.72 6.96
C CYS A 100 4.37 -2.36 7.78
N GLU A 101 4.56 -3.68 7.70
CA GLU A 101 5.60 -4.39 8.45
C GLU A 101 6.99 -3.88 8.02
N ASP A 102 7.82 -3.57 9.02
CA ASP A 102 9.17 -3.00 8.89
C ASP A 102 9.26 -1.67 8.11
N ALA A 103 8.12 -1.03 7.79
CA ALA A 103 8.09 0.22 7.05
C ALA A 103 8.70 1.39 7.83
N ASN A 104 9.70 2.08 7.28
CA ASN A 104 10.24 3.33 7.85
C ASN A 104 9.53 4.58 7.32
N ILE A 105 8.88 4.49 6.15
CA ILE A 105 8.12 5.58 5.54
C ILE A 105 6.71 5.10 5.15
N LEU A 106 5.69 5.77 5.68
CA LEU A 106 4.28 5.53 5.36
C LEU A 106 3.72 6.70 4.56
N ILE A 107 3.20 6.42 3.37
CA ILE A 107 2.55 7.42 2.52
C ILE A 107 1.02 7.17 2.51
N PHE A 108 0.28 8.08 3.13
CA PHE A 108 -1.18 8.02 3.24
C PHE A 108 -1.86 8.72 2.06
N VAL A 109 -2.56 7.94 1.23
CA VAL A 109 -3.28 8.45 0.05
C VAL A 109 -4.65 7.79 -0.06
N VAL A 110 -5.43 8.01 1.00
CA VAL A 110 -6.78 7.47 1.19
C VAL A 110 -7.77 8.61 1.44
N PRO A 111 -9.06 8.43 1.12
CA PRO A 111 -10.09 9.40 1.51
C PRO A 111 -10.05 9.69 3.03
N HIS A 112 -10.23 10.96 3.42
CA HIS A 112 -10.07 11.44 4.80
C HIS A 112 -10.86 10.60 5.83
N GLN A 113 -12.05 10.15 5.46
CA GLN A 113 -12.95 9.37 6.30
C GLN A 113 -12.37 8.02 6.75
N PHE A 114 -11.40 7.46 6.02
CA PHE A 114 -10.79 6.16 6.35
C PHE A 114 -9.56 6.27 7.24
N VAL A 115 -8.89 7.43 7.27
CA VAL A 115 -7.61 7.64 7.98
C VAL A 115 -7.70 7.22 9.43
N ARG A 116 -8.73 7.69 10.15
CA ARG A 116 -8.91 7.38 11.58
C ARG A 116 -8.97 5.87 11.84
N ASN A 117 -9.67 5.12 10.98
CA ASN A 117 -9.79 3.67 11.15
C ASN A 117 -8.49 2.94 10.80
N ILE A 118 -7.75 3.43 9.81
CA ILE A 118 -6.43 2.92 9.45
C ILE A 118 -5.45 3.14 10.59
N CYS A 119 -5.32 4.38 11.08
CA CYS A 119 -4.41 4.68 12.19
C CYS A 119 -4.71 3.82 13.42
N ARG A 120 -5.99 3.61 13.78
CA ARG A 120 -6.38 2.72 14.88
C ARG A 120 -5.88 1.29 14.73
N GLN A 121 -5.84 0.75 13.50
CA GLN A 121 -5.36 -0.60 13.26
C GLN A 121 -3.84 -0.72 13.34
N LEU A 122 -3.12 0.40 13.12
CA LEU A 122 -1.66 0.49 13.14
C LEU A 122 -1.08 0.89 14.50
N VAL A 123 -1.90 1.35 15.45
CA VAL A 123 -1.45 1.68 16.81
C VAL A 123 -0.75 0.47 17.43
N GLY A 124 0.51 0.68 17.84
CA GLY A 124 1.34 -0.36 18.47
C GLY A 124 1.89 -1.42 17.51
N LYS A 125 1.75 -1.24 16.19
CA LYS A 125 2.21 -2.19 15.16
C LYS A 125 3.21 -1.60 14.17
N ILE A 126 3.58 -0.33 14.34
CA ILE A 126 4.60 0.36 13.52
C ILE A 126 5.70 0.88 14.45
N GLY A 127 6.92 1.02 13.92
CA GLY A 127 8.06 1.55 14.68
C GLY A 127 7.85 2.99 15.17
N SER A 128 8.56 3.38 16.23
CA SER A 128 8.49 4.75 16.79
C SER A 128 9.06 5.81 15.86
N ASP A 129 10.03 5.42 15.03
CA ASP A 129 10.82 6.35 14.20
C ASP A 129 10.26 6.49 12.78
N VAL A 130 9.13 5.84 12.51
CA VAL A 130 8.47 5.81 11.21
C VAL A 130 7.98 7.20 10.81
N GLN A 131 8.38 7.64 9.63
CA GLN A 131 7.96 8.91 9.04
C GLN A 131 6.66 8.73 8.27
N ALA A 132 5.71 9.64 8.42
CA ALA A 132 4.43 9.61 7.72
C ALA A 132 4.28 10.83 6.80
N ILE A 133 3.91 10.59 5.55
CA ILE A 133 3.61 11.61 4.54
C ILE A 133 2.13 11.46 4.16
N SER A 134 1.36 12.54 4.22
CA SER A 134 -0.05 12.55 3.80
C SER A 134 -0.20 13.30 2.48
N LEU A 135 -0.89 12.69 1.51
CA LEU A 135 -1.32 13.33 0.27
C LEU A 135 -2.84 13.51 0.22
N ILE A 136 -3.47 13.52 1.39
CA ILE A 136 -4.92 13.67 1.57
C ILE A 136 -5.25 15.16 1.56
N LYS A 137 -6.29 15.54 0.79
CA LYS A 137 -6.81 16.90 0.72
C LYS A 137 -8.08 17.05 1.53
#